data_AF-A0A846ZNJ3-F1
#
_entry.id   AF-A0A846ZNJ3-F1
#
_cell.length_a   1.000
_cell.length_b   1.000
_cell.length_c   1.000
_cell.angle_alpha   90.00
_cell.angle_beta   90.00
_cell.angle_gamma   90.00
#
_symmetry.space_group_name_H-M   'P 1'
#
loop_
_entity.id
_entity.type
_entity.pdbx_description
1 polymer ?
#
loop_
_entity_poly.entity_id
_entity_poly.type
_entity_poly.pdbx_seq_one_letter_code
_entity_poly.pdbx_strand_id
1 'polypeptide(L)'
;MRTKLLALLSLSLLYSEALFALPPDNPPTTTTAPSSTTSPTQKIKFYGYDWLDYYQFTQPAMNPSSAKNAIYTTGFSKTNLNVVHRTETLDDSACASGTCALGINAGSGTTSGSLWTDICPGAINDQQCTSLGSWQNIWNIVATIKQATYKPSAIYFIDEPFDNKALQENGNYVSYRYPSYICTLREAMQHYGLNIPVFTVLSYNQAHTAKYVGEIQNQMPSTGCPTTYNSRPDWIGIDNYHWSDSDMWSTYTYVAPPSNPSSQKWVMVPPSTASLGMTDQQLHDQIQIYWDFIWNHQSAPIIAIMNWHFDRNVTLDPNTYPKTTALLSYMANEITPAQ
;
A
#
# COMPACT_ATOMS: atom_id res chain seq x y z
N MET A 1 74.66 3.53 -22.96
CA MET A 1 74.58 2.04 -22.94
C MET A 1 73.16 1.63 -22.56
N ARG A 2 72.49 0.95 -23.48
CA ARG A 2 71.42 -0.07 -23.31
C ARG A 2 70.34 0.15 -22.23
N THR A 3 69.16 0.60 -22.67
CA THR A 3 67.89 -0.18 -22.74
C THR A 3 67.35 -0.74 -21.43
N LYS A 4 66.18 -0.21 -21.00
CA LYS A 4 64.94 -1.01 -20.94
C LYS A 4 63.70 -0.11 -20.99
N LEU A 5 62.89 -0.43 -21.99
CA LEU A 5 61.57 0.06 -22.34
C LEU A 5 60.55 -0.90 -21.70
N LEU A 6 59.45 -0.40 -21.15
CA LEU A 6 58.12 -1.05 -20.99
C LEU A 6 57.20 0.03 -20.36
N ALA A 7 56.22 0.65 -21.05
CA ALA A 7 54.90 0.11 -21.48
C ALA A 7 54.13 -0.49 -20.28
N LEU A 8 52.86 -0.21 -19.98
CA LEU A 8 51.75 0.54 -20.61
C LEU A 8 50.55 0.42 -19.61
N LEU A 9 49.54 1.30 -19.75
CA LEU A 9 48.10 1.06 -19.50
C LEU A 9 47.50 1.10 -18.07
N SER A 10 46.77 2.19 -17.83
CA SER A 10 45.35 2.25 -17.42
C SER A 10 44.75 1.07 -16.64
N LEU A 11 44.49 1.29 -15.34
CA LEU A 11 43.45 0.56 -14.60
C LEU A 11 42.22 1.47 -14.45
N SER A 12 41.37 1.42 -15.46
CA SER A 12 39.95 1.77 -15.40
C SER A 12 39.16 0.46 -15.42
N LEU A 13 38.12 0.37 -14.59
CA LEU A 13 37.13 -0.72 -14.53
C LEU A 13 37.63 -2.10 -14.05
N LEU A 14 37.55 -2.30 -12.74
CA LEU A 14 37.14 -3.60 -12.19
C LEU A 14 35.89 -3.35 -11.34
N TYR A 15 34.76 -3.18 -12.04
CA TYR A 15 33.44 -3.45 -11.46
C TYR A 15 33.39 -4.95 -11.16
N SER A 16 33.21 -5.28 -9.90
CA SER A 16 33.11 -6.65 -9.43
C SER A 16 31.78 -7.24 -9.89
N GLU A 17 31.78 -7.95 -11.03
CA GLU A 17 30.72 -8.86 -11.49
C GLU A 17 30.67 -10.13 -10.62
N ALA A 18 30.52 -9.97 -9.31
CA ALA A 18 30.42 -11.08 -8.38
C ALA A 18 29.43 -10.73 -7.28
N LEU A 19 28.14 -10.84 -7.60
CA LEU A 19 26.99 -11.11 -6.70
C LEU A 19 25.67 -11.09 -7.51
N PHE A 20 25.63 -11.79 -8.65
CA PHE A 20 24.36 -12.25 -9.22
C PHE A 20 24.36 -13.78 -9.09
N ALA A 21 24.08 -14.25 -7.87
CA ALA A 21 23.60 -15.60 -7.72
C ALA A 21 22.26 -15.69 -8.47
N LEU A 22 22.19 -16.66 -9.38
CA LEU A 22 20.99 -17.01 -10.12
C LEU A 22 19.79 -17.14 -9.15
N PRO A 23 18.56 -16.78 -9.56
CA PRO A 23 17.38 -17.01 -8.75
C PRO A 23 17.29 -18.50 -8.37
N PRO A 24 16.72 -18.85 -7.21
CA PRO A 24 16.53 -20.25 -6.86
C PRO A 24 15.62 -20.91 -7.91
N ASP A 25 16.20 -21.86 -8.65
CA ASP A 25 15.48 -22.81 -9.50
C ASP A 25 14.52 -23.62 -8.62
N ASN A 26 13.26 -23.22 -8.59
CA ASN A 26 12.12 -24.11 -8.32
C ASN A 26 10.85 -23.47 -8.89
N PRO A 27 10.61 -23.55 -10.21
CA PRO A 27 9.27 -23.34 -10.73
C PRO A 27 8.35 -24.43 -10.14
N PRO A 28 7.09 -24.12 -9.81
CA PRO A 28 6.15 -25.12 -9.32
C PRO A 28 5.96 -26.22 -10.37
N THR A 29 6.18 -27.47 -9.96
CA THR A 29 5.86 -28.66 -10.75
C THR A 29 4.35 -28.84 -10.87
N THR A 30 3.76 -28.29 -11.92
CA THR A 30 2.45 -28.73 -12.41
C THR A 30 2.45 -28.84 -13.94
N THR A 31 2.56 -30.09 -14.40
CA THR A 31 2.14 -30.55 -15.72
C THR A 31 0.70 -30.12 -15.99
N THR A 32 0.51 -29.22 -16.95
CA THR A 32 -0.30 -29.29 -18.18
C THR A 32 -0.67 -27.85 -18.56
N ALA A 33 -0.03 -27.29 -19.57
CA ALA A 33 -0.26 -25.90 -20.00
C ALA A 33 -1.54 -25.79 -20.86
N PRO A 34 -2.50 -24.90 -20.54
CA PRO A 34 -3.37 -24.33 -21.55
C PRO A 34 -2.70 -23.09 -22.15
N SER A 35 -2.64 -23.04 -23.47
CA SER A 35 -2.08 -21.93 -24.24
C SER A 35 -3.01 -20.70 -24.19
N SER A 36 -2.73 -19.77 -23.28
CA SER A 36 -2.88 -18.30 -23.43
C SER A 36 -2.42 -17.61 -22.14
N THR A 37 -1.12 -17.62 -21.88
CA THR A 37 -0.56 -17.16 -20.60
C THR A 37 -0.23 -15.67 -20.63
N THR A 38 -1.24 -14.81 -20.46
CA THR A 38 -0.98 -13.53 -19.79
C THR A 38 -0.46 -13.85 -18.39
N SER A 39 0.74 -13.39 -18.05
CA SER A 39 1.31 -13.60 -16.71
C SER A 39 0.30 -13.14 -15.65
N PRO A 40 0.09 -13.89 -14.54
CA PRO A 40 -0.83 -13.51 -13.46
C PRO A 40 -0.58 -12.09 -12.93
N THR A 41 0.67 -11.62 -13.02
CA THR A 41 1.12 -10.30 -12.59
C THR A 41 0.66 -9.16 -13.51
N GLN A 42 0.29 -9.43 -14.77
CA GLN A 42 -0.11 -8.40 -15.74
C GLN A 42 -1.41 -7.68 -15.35
N LYS A 43 -2.21 -8.27 -14.44
CA LYS A 43 -3.45 -7.66 -13.93
C LYS A 43 -3.19 -6.73 -12.73
N ILE A 44 -2.05 -6.89 -12.07
CA ILE A 44 -1.64 -6.07 -10.93
C ILE A 44 -1.08 -4.78 -11.49
N LYS A 45 -1.75 -3.66 -11.19
CA LYS A 45 -1.39 -2.35 -11.72
C LYS A 45 -0.44 -1.59 -10.81
N PHE A 46 -0.43 -1.93 -9.53
CA PHE A 46 0.17 -1.14 -8.48
C PHE A 46 1.08 -1.99 -7.59
N TYR A 47 2.30 -1.51 -7.36
CA TYR A 47 3.23 -2.07 -6.40
C TYR A 47 3.87 -0.92 -5.60
N GLY A 48 3.89 -1.04 -4.28
CA GLY A 48 4.44 -0.01 -3.42
C GLY A 48 4.57 -0.44 -1.98
N TYR A 49 4.86 0.55 -1.14
CA TYR A 49 5.05 0.39 0.30
C TYR A 49 4.21 1.43 1.03
N ASP A 50 3.75 1.08 2.22
CA ASP A 50 3.38 2.11 3.18
C ASP A 50 4.65 2.79 3.70
N TRP A 51 4.83 4.09 3.44
CA TRP A 51 6.02 4.84 3.89
C TRP A 51 5.89 5.36 5.33
N LEU A 52 5.01 4.78 6.17
CA LEU A 52 4.82 5.10 7.58
C LEU A 52 6.13 5.33 8.34
N ASP A 53 7.09 4.41 8.21
CA ASP A 53 8.35 4.40 8.96
C ASP A 53 9.34 5.49 8.54
N TYR A 54 9.22 6.07 7.33
CA TYR A 54 10.00 7.24 6.95
C TYR A 54 9.59 8.50 7.73
N TYR A 55 8.36 8.52 8.23
CA TYR A 55 7.78 9.63 8.99
C TYR A 55 7.67 9.32 10.49
N GLN A 56 8.31 8.26 11.01
CA GLN A 56 8.16 7.86 12.41
C GLN A 56 8.82 8.80 13.46
N PHE A 57 9.43 9.92 13.06
CA PHE A 57 10.07 10.84 14.01
C PHE A 57 9.78 12.30 13.69
N THR A 58 9.88 13.16 14.71
CA THR A 58 9.83 14.64 14.61
C THR A 58 10.84 15.24 13.62
N GLN A 59 11.76 14.42 13.10
CA GLN A 59 12.67 14.66 11.98
C GLN A 59 12.62 13.41 11.07
N PRO A 60 11.94 13.44 9.91
CA PRO A 60 11.98 12.30 8.99
C PRO A 60 13.43 12.04 8.59
N ALA A 61 13.88 10.78 8.68
CA ALA A 61 15.28 10.43 8.43
C ALA A 61 15.71 10.70 6.98
N MET A 62 14.75 10.80 6.04
CA MET A 62 14.93 11.15 4.63
C MET A 62 13.70 11.87 4.09
N ASN A 63 13.87 12.74 3.10
CA ASN A 63 12.75 13.30 2.33
C ASN A 63 12.23 12.26 1.28
N PRO A 64 11.02 12.45 0.73
CA PRO A 64 10.40 11.50 -0.22
C PRO A 64 11.23 11.22 -1.46
N SER A 65 11.87 12.24 -2.04
CA SER A 65 12.82 12.10 -3.13
C SER A 65 14.02 11.19 -2.78
N SER A 66 14.61 11.35 -1.60
CA SER A 66 15.72 10.50 -1.13
C SER A 66 15.28 9.07 -0.84
N ALA A 67 14.06 8.88 -0.30
CA ALA A 67 13.46 7.56 -0.11
C ALA A 67 13.28 6.83 -1.46
N LYS A 68 12.65 7.52 -2.43
CA LYS A 68 12.54 7.02 -3.80
C LYS A 68 13.91 6.70 -4.38
N ASN A 69 14.88 7.62 -4.27
CA ASN A 69 16.21 7.38 -4.81
C ASN A 69 16.91 6.19 -4.14
N ALA A 70 16.79 6.00 -2.82
CA ALA A 70 17.36 4.83 -2.14
C ALA A 70 16.76 3.52 -2.69
N ILE A 71 15.46 3.52 -2.99
CA ILE A 71 14.73 2.40 -3.57
C ILE A 71 15.11 2.14 -5.03
N TYR A 72 15.27 3.20 -5.83
CA TYR A 72 15.62 3.11 -7.25
C TYR A 72 17.11 2.81 -7.48
N THR A 73 18.01 3.38 -6.67
CA THR A 73 19.47 3.24 -6.84
C THR A 73 20.00 1.88 -6.44
N THR A 74 19.28 1.16 -5.57
CA THR A 74 19.56 -0.25 -5.30
C THR A 74 19.09 -1.17 -6.45
N GLY A 75 18.38 -0.64 -7.47
CA GLY A 75 17.98 -1.39 -8.65
C GLY A 75 16.72 -2.24 -8.45
N PHE A 76 16.02 -2.06 -7.34
CA PHE A 76 15.12 -3.08 -6.81
C PHE A 76 13.62 -2.77 -6.82
N SER A 77 13.14 -1.59 -7.26
CA SER A 77 11.69 -1.48 -7.52
C SER A 77 11.25 -0.31 -8.39
N LYS A 78 10.42 -0.62 -9.38
CA LYS A 78 9.54 0.34 -10.05
C LYS A 78 8.25 0.44 -9.25
N THR A 79 8.26 1.18 -8.16
CA THR A 79 7.04 1.41 -7.35
C THR A 79 6.17 2.51 -7.95
N ASN A 80 4.85 2.31 -7.88
CA ASN A 80 3.84 3.26 -8.34
C ASN A 80 2.61 3.36 -7.42
N LEU A 81 2.73 2.88 -6.17
CA LEU A 81 1.72 3.03 -5.11
C LEU A 81 2.39 3.22 -3.75
N ASN A 82 3.35 4.13 -3.66
CA ASN A 82 3.96 4.46 -2.37
C ASN A 82 2.98 5.31 -1.55
N VAL A 83 2.54 4.84 -0.38
CA VAL A 83 1.62 5.62 0.46
C VAL A 83 2.42 6.72 1.16
N VAL A 84 2.10 7.96 0.84
CA VAL A 84 2.63 9.14 1.54
C VAL A 84 1.55 9.71 2.45
N HIS A 85 1.94 10.24 3.60
CA HIS A 85 0.98 10.62 4.63
C HIS A 85 0.81 12.12 4.78
N ARG A 86 1.44 12.92 3.91
CA ARG A 86 1.34 14.38 3.89
C ARG A 86 0.89 14.84 2.52
N THR A 87 -0.10 15.73 2.48
CA THR A 87 -0.54 16.34 1.23
C THR A 87 0.57 17.12 0.53
N GLU A 88 1.50 17.72 1.29
CA GLU A 88 2.63 18.48 0.77
C GLU A 88 3.63 17.58 0.02
N THR A 89 3.69 16.29 0.36
CA THR A 89 4.52 15.32 -0.37
C THR A 89 4.02 15.11 -1.80
N LEU A 90 2.76 15.42 -2.10
CA LEU A 90 2.21 15.33 -3.46
C LEU A 90 2.82 16.37 -4.43
N ASP A 91 3.57 17.35 -3.93
CA ASP A 91 4.34 18.28 -4.77
C ASP A 91 5.77 17.77 -5.07
N ASP A 92 6.21 16.70 -4.41
CA ASP A 92 7.53 16.11 -4.63
C ASP A 92 7.56 15.30 -5.94
N SER A 93 8.65 15.42 -6.71
CA SER A 93 8.89 14.62 -7.92
C SER A 93 8.85 13.10 -7.67
N ALA A 94 8.98 12.68 -6.42
CA ALA A 94 8.77 11.30 -6.00
C ALA A 94 7.36 10.79 -6.34
N CYS A 95 6.35 11.67 -6.35
CA CYS A 95 4.96 11.39 -6.67
C CYS A 95 4.56 11.70 -8.12
N ALA A 96 5.51 12.15 -8.95
CA ALA A 96 5.28 12.38 -10.37
C ALA A 96 4.73 11.14 -11.07
N SER A 97 3.86 11.35 -12.06
CA SER A 97 3.22 10.27 -12.83
C SER A 97 2.36 9.32 -11.99
N GLY A 98 1.79 9.79 -10.88
CA GLY A 98 0.84 9.02 -10.07
C GLY A 98 1.49 7.87 -9.30
N THR A 99 2.78 7.98 -8.95
CA THR A 99 3.51 6.91 -8.25
C THR A 99 3.22 6.84 -6.75
N CYS A 100 2.43 7.78 -6.22
CA CYS A 100 2.06 7.84 -4.80
C CYS A 100 0.56 7.63 -4.60
N ALA A 101 0.21 6.93 -3.53
CA ALA A 101 -1.09 7.03 -2.89
C ALA A 101 -1.02 8.02 -1.73
N LEU A 102 -2.14 8.67 -1.38
CA LEU A 102 -2.21 9.51 -0.18
C LEU A 102 -2.88 8.75 0.96
N GLY A 103 -2.16 8.55 2.06
CA GLY A 103 -2.70 8.12 3.34
C GLY A 103 -3.42 9.27 4.04
N ILE A 104 -4.68 9.06 4.38
CA ILE A 104 -5.48 9.98 5.18
C ILE A 104 -6.01 9.21 6.38
N ASN A 105 -5.76 9.73 7.56
CA ASN A 105 -6.12 9.12 8.82
C ASN A 105 -7.31 9.80 9.50
N ALA A 106 -7.75 9.22 10.62
CA ALA A 106 -8.66 9.83 11.57
C ALA A 106 -8.11 9.66 12.99
N GLY A 107 -7.93 10.76 13.70
CA GLY A 107 -7.43 10.75 15.08
C GLY A 107 -5.93 10.50 15.22
N SER A 108 -5.21 10.34 14.12
CA SER A 108 -3.75 10.16 14.10
C SER A 108 -3.06 11.50 14.32
N GLY A 109 -2.08 11.49 15.25
CA GLY A 109 -1.19 12.62 15.50
C GLY A 109 -1.69 13.67 16.51
N THR A 110 -0.95 14.76 16.60
CA THR A 110 -1.22 15.92 17.45
C THR A 110 -1.77 17.08 16.63
N THR A 111 -2.51 18.01 17.24
CA THR A 111 -3.04 19.20 16.57
C THR A 111 -1.97 20.15 16.00
N SER A 112 -0.69 19.94 16.33
CA SER A 112 0.46 20.66 15.78
C SER A 112 1.61 19.68 15.49
N GLY A 113 2.25 19.83 14.33
CA GLY A 113 3.42 19.03 13.92
C GLY A 113 3.13 17.58 13.50
N SER A 114 1.86 17.22 13.28
CA SER A 114 1.49 15.89 12.78
C SER A 114 2.08 15.65 11.39
N LEU A 115 2.65 14.46 11.20
CA LEU A 115 3.12 13.97 9.91
C LEU A 115 2.00 13.26 9.13
N TRP A 116 0.77 13.30 9.65
CA TRP A 116 -0.42 12.66 9.12
C TRP A 116 -1.37 13.71 8.56
N THR A 117 -1.78 13.51 7.31
CA THR A 117 -3.01 14.06 6.78
C THR A 117 -4.14 13.38 7.52
N ASP A 118 -4.91 14.15 8.29
CA ASP A 118 -5.89 13.59 9.21
C ASP A 118 -7.18 14.42 9.16
N ILE A 119 -8.32 13.73 9.15
CA ILE A 119 -9.63 14.40 9.11
C ILE A 119 -9.98 15.02 10.47
N CYS A 120 -9.41 14.53 11.57
CA CYS A 120 -9.68 15.00 12.93
C CYS A 120 -8.49 14.72 13.87
N PRO A 121 -7.36 15.44 13.68
CA PRO A 121 -6.10 15.12 14.35
C PRO A 121 -6.23 15.14 15.88
N GLY A 122 -5.75 14.08 16.53
CA GLY A 122 -5.75 13.91 17.98
C GLY A 122 -7.09 13.52 18.61
N ALA A 123 -8.14 13.30 17.81
CA ALA A 123 -9.40 12.78 18.32
C ALA A 123 -9.25 11.35 18.87
N ILE A 124 -9.76 11.11 20.07
CA ILE A 124 -9.75 9.77 20.71
C ILE A 124 -11.12 9.10 20.77
N ASN A 125 -12.16 9.73 20.20
CA ASN A 125 -13.51 9.19 20.02
C ASN A 125 -14.24 9.92 18.88
N ASP A 126 -15.41 9.39 18.48
CA ASP A 126 -16.26 9.94 17.42
C ASP A 126 -16.76 11.35 17.75
N GLN A 127 -17.24 11.59 18.97
CA GLN A 127 -17.71 12.90 19.40
C GLN A 127 -16.64 13.99 19.22
N GLN A 128 -15.40 13.70 19.60
CA GLN A 128 -14.29 14.62 19.41
C GLN A 128 -13.97 14.80 17.93
N CYS A 129 -13.89 13.71 17.17
CA CYS A 129 -13.57 13.74 15.74
C CYS A 129 -14.56 14.63 14.97
N THR A 130 -15.84 14.47 15.27
CA THR A 130 -16.91 15.29 14.69
C THR A 130 -16.83 16.75 15.13
N SER A 131 -16.56 17.03 16.41
CA SER A 131 -16.41 18.40 16.92
C SER A 131 -15.22 19.16 16.31
N LEU A 132 -14.17 18.44 15.89
CA LEU A 132 -13.02 18.97 15.17
C LEU A 132 -13.31 19.24 13.68
N GLY A 133 -14.54 19.00 13.23
CA GLY A 133 -14.98 19.30 11.88
C GLY A 133 -14.53 18.28 10.84
N SER A 134 -14.52 16.98 11.19
CA SER A 134 -14.04 15.90 10.30
C SER A 134 -14.57 15.98 8.87
N TRP A 135 -15.86 16.25 8.68
CA TRP A 135 -16.44 16.45 7.35
C TRP A 135 -15.81 17.64 6.61
N GLN A 136 -15.72 18.81 7.23
CA GLN A 136 -15.10 19.97 6.59
C GLN A 136 -13.62 19.75 6.28
N ASN A 137 -12.91 19.01 7.14
CA ASN A 137 -11.51 18.68 6.90
C ASN A 137 -11.34 17.73 5.71
N ILE A 138 -12.27 16.79 5.48
CA ILE A 138 -12.29 16.00 4.24
C ILE A 138 -12.35 16.92 3.01
N TRP A 139 -13.26 17.90 3.01
CA TRP A 139 -13.35 18.89 1.93
C TRP A 139 -12.06 19.68 1.74
N ASN A 140 -11.44 20.12 2.84
CA ASN A 140 -10.19 20.87 2.80
C ASN A 140 -9.04 20.02 2.23
N ILE A 141 -8.92 18.75 2.65
CA ILE A 141 -7.91 17.82 2.14
C ILE A 141 -8.10 17.61 0.64
N VAL A 142 -9.32 17.38 0.16
CA VAL A 142 -9.59 17.21 -1.28
C VAL A 142 -9.28 18.48 -2.07
N ALA A 143 -9.58 19.67 -1.52
CA ALA A 143 -9.19 20.93 -2.12
C ALA A 143 -7.65 21.06 -2.25
N THR A 144 -6.90 20.64 -1.23
CA THR A 144 -5.43 20.58 -1.29
C THR A 144 -4.94 19.58 -2.32
N ILE A 145 -5.53 18.37 -2.39
CA ILE A 145 -5.22 17.39 -3.44
C ILE A 145 -5.46 18.00 -4.83
N LYS A 146 -6.53 18.78 -5.02
CA LYS A 146 -6.80 19.47 -6.28
C LYS A 146 -5.72 20.49 -6.64
N GLN A 147 -5.12 21.15 -5.68
CA GLN A 147 -4.06 22.15 -5.89
C GLN A 147 -2.66 21.53 -6.06
N ALA A 148 -2.42 20.33 -5.50
CA ALA A 148 -1.12 19.67 -5.57
C ALA A 148 -0.63 19.44 -7.01
N THR A 149 0.68 19.47 -7.20
CA THR A 149 1.34 19.29 -8.50
C THR A 149 1.05 17.92 -9.08
N TYR A 150 1.16 16.87 -8.26
CA TYR A 150 0.88 15.49 -8.68
C TYR A 150 -0.35 14.94 -7.96
N LYS A 151 -1.28 14.34 -8.71
CA LYS A 151 -2.46 13.69 -8.13
C LYS A 151 -2.09 12.28 -7.68
N PRO A 152 -2.55 11.84 -6.50
CA PRO A 152 -2.28 10.49 -6.05
C PRO A 152 -3.04 9.47 -6.92
N SER A 153 -2.46 8.29 -7.13
CA SER A 153 -3.09 7.18 -7.86
C SER A 153 -4.23 6.51 -7.09
N ALA A 154 -4.20 6.63 -5.76
CA ALA A 154 -5.24 6.16 -4.86
C ALA A 154 -5.22 6.96 -3.54
N ILE A 155 -6.30 6.87 -2.78
CA ILE A 155 -6.38 7.35 -1.40
C ILE A 155 -6.48 6.12 -0.48
N TYR A 156 -5.51 5.97 0.41
CA TYR A 156 -5.59 5.03 1.53
C TYR A 156 -6.32 5.72 2.67
N PHE A 157 -7.60 5.39 2.86
CA PHE A 157 -8.49 6.16 3.71
C PHE A 157 -8.81 5.38 4.99
N ILE A 158 -8.23 5.84 6.10
CA ILE A 158 -8.41 5.34 7.47
C ILE A 158 -8.14 3.85 7.57
N ASP A 159 -6.93 3.50 8.01
CA ASP A 159 -6.58 2.12 8.31
C ASP A 159 -7.45 1.51 9.43
N GLU A 160 -7.77 0.22 9.29
CA GLU A 160 -8.56 -0.58 10.23
C GLU A 160 -9.76 0.18 10.83
N PRO A 161 -10.68 0.72 10.01
CA PRO A 161 -11.57 1.80 10.41
C PRO A 161 -12.53 1.45 11.55
N PHE A 162 -12.81 0.17 11.78
CA PHE A 162 -13.72 -0.30 12.83
C PHE A 162 -13.06 -0.32 14.22
N ASP A 163 -11.73 -0.44 14.28
CA ASP A 163 -10.94 -0.38 15.51
C ASP A 163 -10.36 1.03 15.76
N ASN A 164 -10.49 1.94 14.79
CA ASN A 164 -10.07 3.33 14.93
C ASN A 164 -10.92 4.05 15.98
N LYS A 165 -10.26 4.50 17.06
CA LYS A 165 -10.91 5.18 18.18
C LYS A 165 -11.67 6.43 17.75
N ALA A 166 -11.19 7.20 16.79
CA ALA A 166 -11.87 8.41 16.31
C ALA A 166 -13.20 8.14 15.60
N LEU A 167 -13.54 6.86 15.35
CA LEU A 167 -14.81 6.40 14.79
C LEU A 167 -15.65 5.61 15.82
N GLN A 168 -15.23 5.61 17.08
CA GLN A 168 -15.89 4.89 18.17
C GLN A 168 -16.51 5.84 19.19
N GLU A 169 -17.67 5.43 19.71
CA GLU A 169 -18.32 6.07 20.85
C GLU A 169 -18.47 5.04 21.97
N ASN A 170 -18.02 5.37 23.19
CA ASN A 170 -17.95 4.43 24.32
C ASN A 170 -17.28 3.08 23.96
N GLY A 171 -16.19 3.13 23.17
CA GLY A 171 -15.42 1.94 22.75
C GLY A 171 -16.12 1.06 21.71
N ASN A 172 -17.22 1.54 21.10
CA ASN A 172 -17.94 0.81 20.06
C ASN A 172 -17.94 1.60 18.77
N TYR A 173 -17.66 0.93 17.65
CA TYR A 173 -17.74 1.55 16.33
C TYR A 173 -19.14 2.11 16.06
N VAL A 174 -19.19 3.38 15.67
CA VAL A 174 -20.43 4.05 15.29
C VAL A 174 -20.84 3.57 13.90
N SER A 175 -21.96 2.86 13.82
CA SER A 175 -22.44 2.25 12.57
C SER A 175 -22.49 3.26 11.42
N TYR A 176 -22.01 2.85 10.24
CA TYR A 176 -21.87 3.64 9.02
C TYR A 176 -20.93 4.86 9.10
N ARG A 177 -20.14 5.01 10.16
CA ARG A 177 -19.23 6.15 10.27
C ARG A 177 -18.21 6.20 9.14
N TYR A 178 -17.51 5.09 8.91
CA TYR A 178 -16.52 5.02 7.83
C TYR A 178 -17.16 5.20 6.43
N PRO A 179 -18.25 4.49 6.07
CA PRO A 179 -18.99 4.75 4.84
C PRO A 179 -19.45 6.21 4.64
N SER A 180 -19.86 6.89 5.72
CA SER A 180 -20.27 8.30 5.66
C SER A 180 -19.11 9.24 5.29
N TYR A 181 -17.91 8.94 5.79
CA TYR A 181 -16.70 9.68 5.43
C TYR A 181 -16.27 9.40 3.99
N ILE A 182 -16.36 8.15 3.50
CA ILE A 182 -16.14 7.84 2.07
C ILE A 182 -17.12 8.62 1.20
N CYS A 183 -18.41 8.65 1.57
CA CYS A 183 -19.42 9.40 0.84
C CYS A 183 -19.05 10.89 0.73
N THR A 184 -18.65 11.50 1.84
CA THR A 184 -18.22 12.90 1.89
C THR A 184 -16.97 13.14 1.04
N LEU A 185 -16.00 12.21 1.11
CA LEU A 185 -14.78 12.26 0.30
C LEU A 185 -15.11 12.21 -1.20
N ARG A 186 -16.05 11.35 -1.59
CA ARG A 186 -16.51 11.18 -2.99
C ARG A 186 -17.28 12.40 -3.48
N GLU A 187 -18.12 12.98 -2.65
CA GLU A 187 -18.80 14.24 -2.94
C GLU A 187 -17.80 15.38 -3.16
N ALA A 188 -16.84 15.55 -2.24
CA ALA A 188 -15.79 16.56 -2.39
C ALA A 188 -14.95 16.33 -3.65
N MET A 189 -14.57 15.07 -3.94
CA MET A 189 -13.82 14.75 -5.16
C MET A 189 -14.60 15.11 -6.41
N GLN A 190 -15.90 14.78 -6.48
CA GLN A 190 -16.74 15.15 -7.61
C GLN A 190 -16.80 16.67 -7.78
N HIS A 191 -16.99 17.43 -6.69
CA HIS A 191 -17.02 18.89 -6.71
C HIS A 191 -15.74 19.49 -7.31
N TYR A 192 -14.56 18.97 -6.95
CA TYR A 192 -13.28 19.44 -7.46
C TYR A 192 -12.86 18.81 -8.81
N GLY A 193 -13.72 18.01 -9.42
CA GLY A 193 -13.45 17.32 -10.69
C GLY A 193 -12.34 16.27 -10.58
N LEU A 194 -12.28 15.57 -9.45
CA LEU A 194 -11.35 14.48 -9.17
C LEU A 194 -12.08 13.14 -9.20
N ASN A 195 -11.39 12.09 -9.64
CA ASN A 195 -11.87 10.72 -9.61
C ASN A 195 -10.71 9.78 -9.25
N ILE A 196 -10.41 9.67 -7.95
CA ILE A 196 -9.28 8.89 -7.43
C ILE A 196 -9.87 7.66 -6.71
N PRO A 197 -9.37 6.43 -6.95
CA PRO A 197 -9.76 5.24 -6.19
C PRO A 197 -9.50 5.39 -4.68
N VAL A 198 -10.36 4.81 -3.86
CA VAL A 198 -10.25 4.81 -2.39
C VAL A 198 -10.12 3.36 -1.92
N PHE A 199 -9.21 3.11 -1.00
CA PHE A 199 -9.06 1.81 -0.38
C PHE A 199 -8.81 1.91 1.11
N THR A 200 -9.04 0.81 1.82
CA THR A 200 -8.67 0.62 3.21
C THR A 200 -8.10 -0.78 3.39
N VAL A 201 -7.38 -0.99 4.48
CA VAL A 201 -7.00 -2.30 4.98
C VAL A 201 -7.87 -2.61 6.19
N LEU A 202 -8.32 -3.86 6.30
CA LEU A 202 -9.06 -4.36 7.45
C LEU A 202 -8.15 -5.25 8.27
N SER A 203 -8.26 -5.21 9.59
CA SER A 203 -7.69 -6.27 10.41
C SER A 203 -8.36 -7.61 10.10
N TYR A 204 -7.65 -8.71 10.32
CA TYR A 204 -8.23 -10.06 10.14
C TYR A 204 -9.56 -10.25 10.90
N ASN A 205 -9.68 -9.69 12.12
CA ASN A 205 -10.91 -9.74 12.90
C ASN A 205 -12.06 -8.93 12.26
N GLN A 206 -11.75 -7.76 11.70
CA GLN A 206 -12.73 -6.95 11.00
C GLN A 206 -13.26 -7.65 9.74
N ALA A 207 -12.36 -8.31 9.00
CA ALA A 207 -12.71 -9.10 7.82
C ALA A 207 -13.59 -10.32 8.14
N HIS A 208 -13.64 -10.76 9.40
CA HIS A 208 -14.49 -11.88 9.87
C HIS A 208 -15.74 -11.43 10.64
N THR A 209 -15.94 -10.12 10.82
CA THR A 209 -17.09 -9.59 11.53
C THR A 209 -18.20 -9.21 10.55
N ALA A 210 -19.28 -10.00 10.52
CA ALA A 210 -20.36 -9.85 9.54
C ALA A 210 -20.98 -8.44 9.46
N LYS A 211 -21.09 -7.74 10.60
CA LYS A 211 -21.56 -6.34 10.64
C LYS A 211 -20.64 -5.42 9.83
N TYR A 212 -19.32 -5.54 10.03
CA TYR A 212 -18.32 -4.68 9.40
C TYR A 212 -18.18 -5.00 7.92
N VAL A 213 -18.15 -6.28 7.55
CA VAL A 213 -18.19 -6.71 6.15
C VAL A 213 -19.46 -6.22 5.44
N GLY A 214 -20.60 -6.24 6.13
CA GLY A 214 -21.85 -5.66 5.62
C GLY A 214 -21.73 -4.17 5.27
N GLU A 215 -21.01 -3.37 6.07
CA GLU A 215 -20.78 -1.95 5.77
C GLU A 215 -19.76 -1.70 4.65
N ILE A 216 -18.78 -2.59 4.48
CA ILE A 216 -17.80 -2.52 3.37
C ILE A 216 -18.46 -2.89 2.03
N GLN A 217 -19.32 -3.90 2.03
CA GLN A 217 -19.92 -4.44 0.81
C GLN A 217 -21.09 -3.62 0.28
N ASN A 218 -21.85 -3.00 1.18
CA ASN A 218 -23.14 -2.39 0.85
C ASN A 218 -23.08 -0.87 0.86
N GLN A 219 -23.86 -0.26 -0.02
CA GLN A 219 -24.08 1.17 -0.02
C GLN A 219 -24.77 1.57 1.30
N MET A 220 -24.25 2.60 1.97
CA MET A 220 -24.91 3.24 3.11
C MET A 220 -26.33 3.69 2.71
N PRO A 221 -27.33 3.61 3.62
CA PRO A 221 -28.68 4.11 3.35
C PRO A 221 -28.70 5.53 2.78
N SER A 222 -29.64 5.79 1.86
CA SER A 222 -29.74 7.07 1.15
C SER A 222 -30.00 8.28 2.05
N THR A 223 -30.48 8.04 3.27
CA THR A 223 -30.66 9.06 4.32
C THR A 223 -29.33 9.58 4.88
N GLY A 224 -28.24 8.83 4.72
CA GLY A 224 -26.90 9.23 5.18
C GLY A 224 -25.86 9.39 4.07
N CYS A 225 -26.12 8.87 2.87
CA CYS A 225 -25.31 9.13 1.69
C CYS A 225 -26.20 9.18 0.44
N PRO A 226 -26.29 10.32 -0.28
CA PRO A 226 -27.04 10.39 -1.54
C PRO A 226 -26.61 9.28 -2.50
N THR A 227 -27.58 8.65 -3.20
CA THR A 227 -27.30 7.51 -4.09
C THR A 227 -26.40 7.85 -5.28
N THR A 228 -26.18 9.14 -5.54
CA THR A 228 -25.23 9.66 -6.51
C THR A 228 -23.77 9.37 -6.13
N TYR A 229 -23.47 9.11 -4.85
CA TYR A 229 -22.12 8.85 -4.36
C TYR A 229 -21.98 7.42 -3.84
N ASN A 230 -20.88 6.77 -4.22
CA ASN A 230 -20.51 5.47 -3.66
C ASN A 230 -19.94 5.67 -2.25
N SER A 231 -20.49 5.00 -1.24
CA SER A 231 -20.00 5.03 0.15
C SER A 231 -19.08 3.86 0.49
N ARG A 232 -18.78 3.02 -0.49
CA ARG A 232 -17.91 1.85 -0.34
C ARG A 232 -16.50 2.19 -0.85
N PRO A 233 -15.44 1.58 -0.29
CA PRO A 233 -14.12 1.65 -0.90
C PRO A 233 -14.15 0.94 -2.26
N ASP A 234 -13.25 1.31 -3.17
CA ASP A 234 -13.08 0.64 -4.46
C ASP A 234 -12.20 -0.60 -4.33
N TRP A 235 -11.18 -0.54 -3.46
CA TRP A 235 -10.29 -1.65 -3.18
C TRP A 235 -10.26 -1.96 -1.68
N ILE A 236 -9.97 -3.22 -1.35
CA ILE A 236 -9.87 -3.67 0.03
C ILE A 236 -8.60 -4.50 0.22
N GLY A 237 -7.85 -4.20 1.26
CA GLY A 237 -6.80 -5.04 1.78
C GLY A 237 -7.21 -5.69 3.11
N ILE A 238 -6.54 -6.75 3.48
CA ILE A 238 -6.71 -7.42 4.77
C ILE A 238 -5.31 -7.66 5.34
N ASP A 239 -5.06 -7.13 6.53
CA ASP A 239 -3.83 -7.38 7.28
C ASP A 239 -3.94 -8.68 8.09
N ASN A 240 -3.01 -9.59 7.81
CA ASN A 240 -2.79 -10.81 8.56
C ASN A 240 -1.39 -11.36 8.26
N TYR A 241 -0.66 -11.73 9.31
CA TYR A 241 0.71 -12.25 9.23
C TYR A 241 0.79 -13.78 9.33
N HIS A 242 -0.36 -14.46 9.35
CA HIS A 242 -0.48 -15.89 9.57
C HIS A 242 -1.35 -16.59 8.51
N TRP A 243 -1.27 -16.13 7.26
CA TRP A 243 -2.05 -16.70 6.17
C TRP A 243 -1.72 -18.17 5.88
N SER A 244 -2.75 -18.87 5.40
CA SER A 244 -2.60 -19.97 4.44
C SER A 244 -3.26 -19.56 3.12
N ASP A 245 -2.92 -20.22 2.01
CA ASP A 245 -3.52 -19.95 0.69
C ASP A 245 -5.06 -20.04 0.74
N SER A 246 -5.59 -21.09 1.37
CA SER A 246 -7.03 -21.30 1.51
C SER A 246 -7.73 -20.23 2.36
N ASP A 247 -7.05 -19.78 3.42
CA ASP A 247 -7.58 -18.76 4.34
C ASP A 247 -7.59 -17.38 3.68
N MET A 248 -6.53 -17.05 2.93
CA MET A 248 -6.48 -15.83 2.15
C MET A 248 -7.60 -15.82 1.10
N TRP A 249 -7.77 -16.92 0.35
CA TRP A 249 -8.83 -17.01 -0.66
C TRP A 249 -10.23 -16.85 -0.06
N SER A 250 -10.53 -17.58 1.02
CA SER A 250 -11.84 -17.55 1.66
C SER A 250 -12.15 -16.17 2.26
N THR A 251 -11.18 -15.54 2.92
CA THR A 251 -11.37 -14.23 3.57
C THR A 251 -11.59 -13.14 2.54
N TYR A 252 -10.73 -13.03 1.52
CA TYR A 252 -10.92 -12.04 0.46
C TYR A 252 -12.22 -12.28 -0.32
N THR A 253 -12.59 -13.53 -0.59
CA THR A 253 -13.87 -13.86 -1.24
C THR A 253 -15.06 -13.50 -0.38
N TYR A 254 -14.97 -13.66 0.94
CA TYR A 254 -16.04 -13.29 1.86
C TYR A 254 -16.23 -11.78 1.91
N VAL A 255 -15.15 -10.99 1.95
CA VAL A 255 -15.19 -9.52 2.04
C VAL A 255 -15.49 -8.86 0.68
N ALA A 256 -14.88 -9.34 -0.39
CA ALA A 256 -15.02 -8.78 -1.74
C ALA A 256 -15.16 -9.91 -2.79
N PRO A 257 -16.37 -10.48 -2.95
CA PRO A 257 -16.58 -11.65 -3.79
C PRO A 257 -16.20 -11.41 -5.26
N PRO A 258 -15.29 -12.23 -5.84
CA PRO A 258 -14.82 -12.04 -7.21
C PRO A 258 -15.89 -12.35 -8.27
N SER A 259 -16.93 -13.09 -7.88
CA SER A 259 -18.10 -13.39 -8.71
C SER A 259 -19.03 -12.19 -8.90
N ASN A 260 -18.91 -11.14 -8.09
CA ASN A 260 -19.70 -9.93 -8.21
C ASN A 260 -18.88 -8.82 -8.91
N PRO A 261 -19.24 -8.40 -10.14
CA PRO A 261 -18.48 -7.38 -10.87
C PRO A 261 -18.48 -6.00 -10.20
N SER A 262 -19.45 -5.74 -9.32
CA SER A 262 -19.57 -4.50 -8.54
C SER A 262 -18.86 -4.58 -7.17
N SER A 263 -18.17 -5.69 -6.89
CA SER A 263 -17.36 -5.86 -5.70
C SER A 263 -15.98 -5.21 -5.85
N GLN A 264 -15.36 -4.92 -4.70
CA GLN A 264 -14.07 -4.30 -4.60
C GLN A 264 -12.96 -5.15 -5.22
N LYS A 265 -11.91 -4.48 -5.69
CA LYS A 265 -10.66 -5.14 -6.05
C LYS A 265 -9.81 -5.41 -4.81
N TRP A 266 -8.87 -6.34 -4.91
CA TRP A 266 -8.07 -6.77 -3.76
C TRP A 266 -6.70 -6.08 -3.75
N VAL A 267 -6.28 -5.64 -2.55
CA VAL A 267 -4.94 -5.14 -2.26
C VAL A 267 -4.25 -6.18 -1.39
N MET A 268 -3.17 -6.78 -1.85
CA MET A 268 -2.37 -7.68 -1.02
C MET A 268 -1.45 -6.86 -0.10
N VAL A 269 -1.33 -7.26 1.17
CA VAL A 269 -0.59 -6.51 2.20
C VAL A 269 0.50 -7.37 2.87
N PRO A 270 1.60 -7.70 2.17
CA PRO A 270 2.67 -8.51 2.77
C PRO A 270 3.39 -7.78 3.91
N PRO A 271 3.75 -8.46 5.03
CA PRO A 271 4.64 -7.90 6.04
C PRO A 271 6.04 -7.67 5.47
N SER A 272 6.50 -6.42 5.32
CA SER A 272 7.84 -6.13 4.76
C SER A 272 8.79 -5.45 5.75
N THR A 273 8.63 -5.70 7.05
CA THR A 273 9.35 -5.00 8.11
C THR A 273 9.95 -5.93 9.16
N ALA A 274 11.17 -5.62 9.60
CA ALA A 274 11.88 -6.29 10.69
C ALA A 274 11.31 -5.93 12.06
N SER A 275 10.44 -4.91 12.17
CA SER A 275 9.77 -4.52 13.41
C SER A 275 8.92 -5.65 14.02
N LEU A 276 8.56 -6.64 13.20
CA LEU A 276 7.88 -7.86 13.61
C LEU A 276 8.78 -8.84 14.39
N GLY A 277 10.07 -8.57 14.53
CA GLY A 277 11.01 -9.42 15.27
C GLY A 277 11.30 -10.76 14.60
N MET A 278 11.07 -10.86 13.28
CA MET A 278 11.24 -12.08 12.50
C MET A 278 12.65 -12.19 11.91
N THR A 279 13.14 -13.43 11.79
CA THR A 279 14.35 -13.74 11.01
C THR A 279 14.11 -13.56 9.51
N ASP A 280 15.19 -13.41 8.72
CA ASP A 280 15.12 -13.32 7.25
C ASP A 280 14.30 -14.45 6.61
N GLN A 281 14.51 -15.70 7.06
CA GLN A 281 13.74 -16.84 6.55
C GLN A 281 12.25 -16.74 6.90
N GLN A 282 11.91 -16.37 8.13
CA GLN A 282 10.50 -16.25 8.55
C GLN A 282 9.79 -15.14 7.78
N LEU A 283 10.44 -13.98 7.63
CA LEU A 283 9.88 -12.85 6.90
C LEU A 283 9.73 -13.19 5.41
N HIS A 284 10.75 -13.81 4.81
CA HIS A 284 10.67 -14.35 3.45
C HIS A 284 9.47 -15.27 3.27
N ASP A 285 9.31 -16.28 4.13
CA ASP A 285 8.23 -17.28 3.99
C ASP A 285 6.85 -16.64 4.12
N GLN A 286 6.70 -15.63 4.97
CA GLN A 286 5.44 -14.87 5.07
C GLN A 286 5.11 -14.06 3.83
N ILE A 287 6.11 -13.46 3.19
CA ILE A 287 5.92 -12.73 1.92
C ILE A 287 5.67 -13.71 0.77
N GLN A 288 6.37 -14.85 0.74
CA GLN A 288 6.27 -15.85 -0.34
C GLN A 288 4.85 -16.36 -0.53
N ILE A 289 4.08 -16.52 0.56
CA ILE A 289 2.68 -16.96 0.48
C ILE A 289 1.84 -16.05 -0.42
N TYR A 290 2.07 -14.73 -0.40
CA TYR A 290 1.35 -13.79 -1.26
C TYR A 290 1.71 -13.97 -2.74
N TRP A 291 2.98 -14.26 -3.03
CA TRP A 291 3.43 -14.51 -4.39
C TRP A 291 2.85 -15.81 -4.95
N ASP A 292 2.90 -16.87 -4.15
CA ASP A 292 2.33 -18.18 -4.50
C ASP A 292 0.81 -18.06 -4.72
N PHE A 293 0.11 -17.29 -3.86
CA PHE A 293 -1.31 -17.02 -4.00
C PHE A 293 -1.67 -16.37 -5.33
N ILE A 294 -0.92 -15.33 -5.74
CA ILE A 294 -1.12 -14.65 -7.04
C ILE A 294 -1.02 -15.65 -8.20
N TRP A 295 -0.08 -16.60 -8.11
CA TRP A 295 0.13 -17.60 -9.15
C TRP A 295 -0.97 -18.66 -9.19
N ASN A 296 -1.42 -19.11 -8.01
CA ASN A 296 -2.47 -20.12 -7.86
C ASN A 296 -3.86 -19.59 -8.21
N HIS A 297 -4.12 -18.30 -7.95
CA HIS A 297 -5.44 -17.68 -8.06
C HIS A 297 -5.51 -16.60 -9.13
N GLN A 298 -5.19 -16.94 -10.38
CA GLN A 298 -5.10 -15.98 -11.50
C GLN A 298 -6.41 -15.25 -11.85
N SER A 299 -7.55 -15.75 -11.37
CA SER A 299 -8.87 -15.12 -11.50
C SER A 299 -9.16 -14.10 -10.40
N ALA A 300 -8.34 -14.04 -9.34
CA ALA A 300 -8.46 -13.09 -8.26
C ALA A 300 -8.41 -11.64 -8.80
N PRO A 301 -9.29 -10.74 -8.33
CA PRO A 301 -9.34 -9.35 -8.77
C PRO A 301 -8.28 -8.50 -8.07
N ILE A 302 -7.04 -8.99 -7.99
CA ILE A 302 -5.91 -8.29 -7.36
C ILE A 302 -5.51 -7.10 -8.23
N ILE A 303 -5.55 -5.90 -7.65
CA ILE A 303 -5.18 -4.66 -8.33
C ILE A 303 -3.85 -4.10 -7.86
N ALA A 304 -3.46 -4.40 -6.63
CA ALA A 304 -2.31 -3.82 -5.97
C ALA A 304 -1.62 -4.79 -5.00
N ILE A 305 -0.31 -4.59 -4.82
CA ILE A 305 0.44 -5.04 -3.65
C ILE A 305 0.96 -3.80 -2.92
N MET A 306 0.56 -3.64 -1.66
CA MET A 306 1.04 -2.59 -0.77
C MET A 306 1.79 -3.26 0.37
N ASN A 307 3.11 -3.35 0.27
CA ASN A 307 3.90 -3.97 1.33
C ASN A 307 3.83 -3.13 2.61
N TRP A 308 3.62 -3.81 3.74
CA TRP A 308 3.45 -3.19 5.04
C TRP A 308 4.78 -2.71 5.61
N HIS A 309 4.84 -1.39 5.80
CA HIS A 309 5.96 -0.56 6.19
C HIS A 309 7.22 -0.75 5.34
N PHE A 310 7.71 0.37 4.83
CA PHE A 310 9.06 0.43 4.30
C PHE A 310 10.09 0.31 5.44
N ASP A 311 10.79 -0.82 5.51
CA ASP A 311 11.91 -1.01 6.45
C ASP A 311 13.25 -0.98 5.72
N ARG A 312 14.12 -0.03 6.11
CA ARG A 312 15.47 0.13 5.57
C ARG A 312 16.36 -1.09 5.80
N ASN A 313 16.22 -1.78 6.93
CA ASN A 313 17.03 -2.97 7.23
C ASN A 313 16.66 -4.13 6.29
N VAL A 314 15.39 -4.19 5.88
CA VAL A 314 14.91 -5.24 4.96
C VAL A 314 15.16 -4.87 3.50
N THR A 315 15.00 -3.59 3.15
CA THR A 315 15.01 -3.13 1.74
C THR A 315 16.35 -2.55 1.29
N LEU A 316 17.18 -2.04 2.20
CA LEU A 316 18.45 -1.37 1.88
C LEU A 316 19.68 -2.04 2.51
N ASP A 317 19.51 -3.02 3.41
CA ASP A 317 20.61 -3.82 3.96
C ASP A 317 20.49 -5.31 3.54
N PRO A 318 20.93 -5.66 2.31
CA PRO A 318 20.83 -7.02 1.80
C PRO A 318 21.68 -8.03 2.55
N ASN A 319 22.56 -7.60 3.48
CA ASN A 319 23.36 -8.54 4.27
C ASN A 319 22.59 -9.08 5.48
N THR A 320 21.63 -8.32 5.99
CA THR A 320 20.82 -8.72 7.15
C THR A 320 19.59 -9.53 6.72
N TYR A 321 18.97 -9.17 5.59
CA TYR A 321 17.75 -9.81 5.07
C TYR A 321 17.87 -10.28 3.59
N PRO A 322 18.91 -11.04 3.21
CA PRO A 322 19.20 -11.35 1.80
C PRO A 322 18.05 -12.05 1.06
N LYS A 323 17.35 -12.98 1.72
CA LYS A 323 16.26 -13.72 1.07
C LYS A 323 15.03 -12.84 0.88
N THR A 324 14.64 -12.11 1.92
CA THR A 324 13.52 -11.18 1.83
C THR A 324 13.78 -10.09 0.79
N THR A 325 14.97 -9.47 0.80
CA THR A 325 15.32 -8.44 -0.19
C THR A 325 15.23 -8.99 -1.61
N ALA A 326 15.72 -10.20 -1.86
CA ALA A 326 15.67 -10.83 -3.18
C ALA A 326 14.23 -11.07 -3.66
N LEU A 327 13.35 -11.59 -2.79
CA LEU A 327 11.95 -11.84 -3.12
C LEU A 327 11.19 -10.54 -3.42
N LEU A 328 11.31 -9.52 -2.55
CA LEU A 328 10.68 -8.23 -2.78
C LEU A 328 11.13 -7.59 -4.09
N SER A 329 12.43 -7.68 -4.39
CA SER A 329 13.01 -7.19 -5.64
C SER A 329 12.45 -7.91 -6.87
N TYR A 330 12.29 -9.23 -6.78
CA TYR A 330 11.69 -10.03 -7.84
C TYR A 330 10.24 -9.62 -8.09
N MET A 331 9.43 -9.55 -7.03
CA MET A 331 8.01 -9.13 -7.12
C MET A 331 7.87 -7.75 -7.77
N ALA A 332 8.70 -6.79 -7.36
CA ALA A 332 8.65 -5.41 -7.86
C ALA A 332 9.02 -5.27 -9.35
N ASN A 333 9.83 -6.18 -9.89
CA ASN A 333 10.27 -6.15 -11.29
C ASN A 333 9.34 -6.94 -12.21
N GLU A 334 8.67 -7.97 -11.70
CA GLU A 334 7.68 -8.77 -12.44
C GLU A 334 6.32 -8.06 -12.58
N ILE A 335 5.99 -7.18 -11.63
CA ILE A 335 4.81 -6.31 -11.73
C ILE A 335 5.22 -5.10 -12.57
N THR A 336 4.93 -5.15 -13.87
CA THR A 336 5.15 -3.99 -14.75
C THR A 336 3.97 -3.04 -14.60
N PRO A 337 4.17 -1.80 -14.10
CA PRO A 337 3.11 -0.79 -14.04
C PRO A 337 2.45 -0.61 -15.41
N ALA A 338 1.13 -0.47 -15.45
CA ALA A 338 0.47 0.02 -16.64
C ALA A 338 1.05 1.41 -16.96
N GLN A 339 1.63 1.57 -18.16
CA GLN A 339 2.15 2.85 -18.66
C GLN A 339 1.02 3.85 -18.90
#